data_AF-A0A3N1PPB3-F1
#
_entry.id   AF-A0A3N1PPB3-F1
#
_cell.length_a   1.000
_cell.length_b   1.000
_cell.length_c   1.000
_cell.angle_alpha   90.00
_cell.angle_beta   90.00
_cell.angle_gamma   90.00
#
_symmetry.space_group_name_H-M   'P 1'
#
loop_
_entity.id
_entity.type
_entity.pdbx_description
1 polymer ?
#
loop_
_entity_poly.entity_id
_entity_poly.type
_entity_poly.pdbx_seq_one_letter_code
_entity_poly.pdbx_strand_id
1 'polypeptide(L)'
;MDDLGTDPDGVARDRPTVTWTPDFADAAAYTAAVDTLRTEWSARGLTVEDVPAPAAGEPGAGLPGVRATDDRGVELSLRPGRYDGEPTLTADGGCVRHQGYLTEW
;
A
#
# COMPACT_ATOMS: atom_id res chain seq x y z
N MET A 1 27.02 11.35 -11.75
CA MET A 1 26.62 10.20 -10.91
C MET A 1 25.28 9.77 -11.45
N ASP A 2 25.24 8.67 -12.19
CA ASP A 2 24.01 8.06 -12.69
C ASP A 2 23.38 7.26 -11.55
N ASP A 3 22.44 7.88 -10.84
CA ASP A 3 21.70 7.26 -9.75
C ASP A 3 20.25 7.03 -10.20
N LEU A 4 20.09 6.16 -11.20
CA LEU A 4 18.78 5.73 -11.74
C LEU A 4 18.55 4.22 -11.57
N GLY A 5 19.08 3.63 -10.49
CA GLY A 5 18.69 2.27 -10.05
C GLY A 5 18.87 1.17 -11.10
N THR A 6 19.84 1.32 -12.01
CA THR A 6 20.13 0.35 -13.08
C THR A 6 21.30 -0.54 -12.67
N ASP A 7 21.07 -1.85 -12.61
CA ASP A 7 22.11 -2.85 -12.35
C ASP A 7 23.07 -2.97 -13.56
N PRO A 8 24.34 -3.42 -13.40
CA PRO A 8 25.29 -3.63 -14.50
C PRO A 8 24.76 -4.42 -15.72
N ASP A 9 23.70 -5.22 -15.55
CA ASP A 9 23.03 -5.92 -16.66
C ASP A 9 21.99 -5.05 -17.43
N GLY A 10 21.89 -3.74 -17.15
CA GLY A 10 20.94 -2.82 -17.81
C GLY A 10 19.50 -2.92 -17.30
N VAL A 11 19.30 -3.55 -16.13
CA VAL A 11 17.98 -3.76 -15.52
C VAL A 11 17.72 -2.68 -14.48
N ALA A 12 16.73 -1.84 -14.73
CA ALA A 12 16.22 -0.91 -13.75
C ALA A 12 15.07 -1.56 -12.95
N ARG A 13 15.04 -1.27 -11.64
CA ARG A 13 14.01 -1.77 -10.73
C ARG A 13 13.25 -0.62 -10.12
N ASP A 14 11.99 -0.49 -10.51
CA ASP A 14 11.08 0.47 -9.89
C ASP A 14 10.09 -0.28 -9.01
N ARG A 15 9.72 0.37 -7.90
CA ARG A 15 8.58 -0.04 -7.09
C ARG A 15 7.58 1.11 -7.12
N PRO A 16 6.57 1.08 -8.02
CA PRO A 16 5.55 2.10 -8.05
C PRO A 16 4.66 1.93 -6.81
N THR A 17 4.96 2.72 -5.79
CA THR A 17 4.15 2.83 -4.58
C THR A 17 3.56 4.23 -4.52
N VAL A 18 2.24 4.33 -4.34
CA VAL A 18 1.56 5.59 -4.05
C VAL A 18 0.93 5.49 -2.68
N THR A 19 1.10 6.54 -1.88
CA THR A 19 0.65 6.59 -0.50
C THR A 19 -0.21 7.84 -0.28
N TRP A 20 -1.30 7.67 0.45
CA TRP A 20 -2.17 8.76 0.90
C TRP A 20 -2.41 8.61 2.40
N THR A 21 -2.49 9.74 3.10
CA THR A 21 -2.79 9.81 4.54
C THR A 21 -4.16 10.47 4.74
N PRO A 22 -5.26 9.71 4.64
CA PRO A 22 -6.60 10.25 4.87
C PRO A 22 -6.80 10.65 6.34
N ASP A 23 -7.25 11.88 6.56
CA ASP A 23 -7.72 12.34 7.86
C ASP A 23 -9.12 11.78 8.18
N PHE A 24 -9.22 11.03 9.28
CA PHE A 24 -10.49 10.55 9.81
C PHE A 24 -10.87 11.33 11.06
N ALA A 25 -12.16 11.62 11.21
CA ALA A 25 -12.68 12.37 12.37
C ALA A 25 -12.47 11.63 13.69
N ASP A 26 -12.60 10.29 13.67
CA ASP A 26 -12.47 9.42 14.82
C ASP A 26 -12.24 7.95 14.39
N ALA A 27 -12.04 7.07 15.37
CA ALA A 27 -11.80 5.65 15.15
C ALA A 27 -12.99 4.90 14.52
N ALA A 28 -14.22 5.36 14.74
CA ALA A 28 -15.40 4.75 14.14
C ALA A 28 -15.49 5.13 12.65
N ALA A 29 -15.17 6.38 12.29
CA ALA A 29 -15.06 6.81 10.89
C ALA A 29 -13.98 6.01 10.13
N TYR A 30 -12.83 5.80 10.75
CA TYR A 30 -11.77 4.94 10.20
C TYR A 30 -12.25 3.50 10.00
N THR A 31 -12.88 2.89 11.00
CA THR A 31 -13.38 1.51 10.93
C THR A 31 -14.44 1.35 9.84
N ALA A 32 -15.35 2.33 9.71
CA ALA A 32 -16.35 2.35 8.64
C ALA A 32 -15.71 2.42 7.24
N ALA A 33 -14.59 3.13 7.09
CA ALA A 33 -13.85 3.16 5.83
C ALA A 33 -13.18 1.81 5.54
N VAL A 34 -12.62 1.14 6.54
CA VAL A 34 -12.09 -0.24 6.41
C VAL A 34 -13.18 -1.19 5.93
N ASP A 35 -14.37 -1.18 6.55
CA ASP A 35 -15.51 -2.03 6.15
C ASP A 35 -16.02 -1.70 4.74
N THR A 36 -16.05 -0.41 4.39
CA THR A 36 -16.43 0.06 3.05
C THR A 36 -15.46 -0.46 2.00
N LEU A 37 -14.15 -0.29 2.22
CA LEU A 37 -13.12 -0.79 1.30
C LEU A 37 -13.16 -2.31 1.18
N ARG A 38 -13.34 -3.03 2.30
CA ARG A 38 -13.50 -4.50 2.27
C ARG A 38 -14.64 -4.91 1.34
N THR A 39 -15.79 -4.23 1.43
CA THR A 39 -16.98 -4.50 0.62
C THR A 39 -16.74 -4.15 -0.85
N GLU A 40 -16.26 -2.95 -1.12
CA GLU A 40 -16.01 -2.43 -2.48
C GLU A 40 -14.94 -3.24 -3.22
N TRP A 41 -13.86 -3.60 -2.55
CA TRP A 41 -12.79 -4.39 -3.15
C TRP A 41 -13.23 -5.83 -3.43
N SER A 42 -13.98 -6.44 -2.51
CA SER A 42 -14.57 -7.77 -2.73
C SER A 42 -15.53 -7.76 -3.92
N ALA A 43 -16.37 -6.72 -4.03
CA ALA A 43 -17.32 -6.57 -5.14
C ALA A 43 -16.63 -6.40 -6.51
N ARG A 44 -15.40 -5.87 -6.51
CA ARG A 44 -14.54 -5.77 -7.71
C ARG A 44 -13.74 -7.04 -8.01
N GLY A 45 -13.87 -8.09 -7.20
CA GLY A 45 -13.17 -9.36 -7.38
C GLY A 45 -11.71 -9.35 -6.93
N LEU A 46 -11.30 -8.35 -6.13
CA LEU A 46 -9.98 -8.37 -5.50
C LEU A 46 -9.92 -9.46 -4.42
N THR A 47 -8.74 -10.02 -4.18
CA THR A 47 -8.51 -10.93 -3.05
C THR A 47 -8.34 -10.10 -1.79
N VAL A 48 -9.36 -10.05 -0.93
CA VAL A 48 -9.39 -9.19 0.27
C VAL A 48 -9.03 -9.97 1.52
N GLU A 49 -8.22 -9.34 2.39
CA GLU A 49 -7.79 -9.91 3.65
C GLU A 49 -7.81 -8.86 4.77
N ASP A 50 -8.17 -9.30 5.98
CA ASP A 50 -8.13 -8.46 7.16
C ASP A 50 -6.71 -8.34 7.72
N VAL A 51 -6.35 -7.12 8.12
CA VAL A 51 -5.10 -6.86 8.83
C VAL A 51 -5.45 -6.66 10.30
N PRO A 52 -4.89 -7.47 11.22
CA PRO A 52 -5.18 -7.32 12.64
C PRO A 52 -4.72 -5.95 13.15
N ALA A 53 -5.45 -5.42 14.12
CA ALA A 53 -5.06 -4.18 14.77
C ALA A 53 -3.69 -4.31 15.47
N PRO A 54 -2.87 -3.26 15.48
CA PRO A 54 -1.66 -3.20 16.30
C PRO A 54 -1.98 -3.47 17.78
N ALA A 55 -1.04 -4.07 18.49
CA ALA A 55 -1.19 -4.41 19.89
C ALA A 55 -1.23 -3.17 20.78
N ALA A 56 -1.71 -3.33 22.02
CA ALA A 56 -1.68 -2.25 22.99
C ALA A 56 -0.25 -1.73 23.21
N GLY A 57 -0.06 -0.41 23.11
CA GLY A 57 1.24 0.24 23.21
C GLY A 57 1.97 0.43 21.87
N GLU A 58 1.44 -0.09 20.76
CA GLU A 58 1.94 0.18 19.41
C GLU A 58 1.21 1.38 18.78
N PRO A 59 1.85 2.11 17.85
CA PRO A 59 1.18 3.13 17.05
C PRO A 59 -0.06 2.58 16.34
N GLY A 60 -1.19 3.28 16.45
CA GLY A 60 -2.46 2.82 15.89
C GLY A 60 -3.13 1.66 16.63
N ALA A 61 -2.76 1.40 17.89
CA ALA A 61 -3.36 0.34 18.71
C ALA A 61 -4.89 0.33 18.64
N GLY A 62 -5.45 -0.86 18.38
CA GLY A 62 -6.90 -1.06 18.29
C GLY A 62 -7.54 -0.67 16.95
N LEU A 63 -6.79 -0.10 16.00
CA LEU A 63 -7.28 0.20 14.65
C LEU A 63 -6.93 -0.95 13.68
N PRO A 64 -7.90 -1.78 13.24
CA PRO A 64 -7.64 -2.84 12.28
C PRO A 64 -7.36 -2.27 10.89
N GLY A 65 -6.84 -3.07 9.97
CA GLY A 65 -6.69 -2.66 8.58
C GLY A 65 -7.36 -3.63 7.62
N VAL A 66 -7.29 -3.30 6.34
CA VAL A 66 -7.71 -4.16 5.24
C VAL A 66 -6.65 -4.09 4.15
N ARG A 67 -6.37 -5.23 3.52
CA ARG A 67 -5.56 -5.30 2.31
C ARG A 67 -6.30 -6.04 1.22
N ALA A 68 -5.95 -5.76 -0.03
CA ALA A 68 -6.48 -6.46 -1.18
C ALA A 68 -5.44 -6.57 -2.29
N THR A 69 -5.49 -7.65 -3.08
CA THR A 69 -4.59 -7.86 -4.21
C THR A 69 -5.37 -8.09 -5.49
N ASP A 70 -4.95 -7.45 -6.59
CA ASP A 70 -5.53 -7.66 -7.93
C ASP A 70 -4.89 -8.86 -8.67
N ASP A 71 -5.39 -9.19 -9.86
CA ASP A 71 -4.87 -10.29 -10.69
C ASP A 71 -3.43 -10.07 -11.18
N ARG A 72 -2.93 -8.84 -11.08
CA ARG A 72 -1.59 -8.43 -11.52
C ARG A 72 -0.60 -8.32 -10.36
N GLY A 73 -1.05 -8.60 -9.15
CA GLY A 73 -0.23 -8.55 -7.94
C GLY A 73 -0.08 -7.13 -7.35
N VAL A 74 -0.90 -6.17 -7.75
CA VAL A 74 -0.93 -4.85 -7.11
C VAL A 74 -1.63 -4.99 -5.76
N GLU A 75 -0.95 -4.62 -4.68
CA GLU A 75 -1.50 -4.61 -3.32
C GLU A 75 -2.10 -3.22 -3.01
N LEU A 76 -3.34 -3.22 -2.54
CA LEU A 76 -3.99 -2.08 -1.92
C LEU A 76 -4.07 -2.32 -0.41
N SER A 77 -3.84 -1.30 0.42
CA SER A 77 -4.05 -1.44 1.86
C SER A 77 -4.46 -0.14 2.52
N LEU A 78 -5.38 -0.22 3.49
CA LEU A 78 -5.63 0.83 4.47
C LEU A 78 -5.30 0.26 5.86
N ARG A 79 -4.34 0.85 6.55
CA ARG A 79 -3.92 0.45 7.91
C ARG A 79 -3.24 1.61 8.64
N PRO A 80 -3.09 1.56 9.97
CA PRO A 80 -2.23 2.51 10.68
C PRO A 80 -0.77 2.35 10.25
N GLY A 81 -0.09 3.48 10.11
CA GLY A 81 1.35 3.58 9.90
C GLY A 81 2.11 2.97 11.07
N ARG A 82 3.19 2.23 10.79
CA ARG A 82 3.95 1.53 11.83
C ARG A 82 4.64 2.46 12.83
N TYR A 83 4.94 3.70 12.42
CA TYR A 83 5.78 4.61 13.20
C TYR A 83 4.95 5.69 13.91
N ASP A 84 3.99 6.26 13.19
CA ASP A 84 3.16 7.39 13.61
C ASP A 84 1.73 6.96 13.99
N GLY A 85 1.28 5.78 13.55
CA GLY A 85 -0.08 5.28 13.79
C GLY A 85 -1.14 5.98 12.93
N GLU A 86 -0.74 6.84 12.00
CA GLU A 86 -1.63 7.58 11.12
C GLU A 86 -2.25 6.64 10.08
N PRO A 87 -3.56 6.78 9.81
CA PRO A 87 -4.21 6.03 8.75
C PRO A 87 -3.50 6.23 7.40
N THR A 88 -3.02 5.14 6.82
CA THR A 88 -2.26 5.14 5.58
C THR A 88 -2.94 4.25 4.56
N LEU A 89 -3.35 4.84 3.44
CA LEU A 89 -3.80 4.12 2.25
C LEU A 89 -2.62 3.97 1.29
N THR A 90 -2.33 2.76 0.83
CA THR A 90 -1.23 2.48 -0.10
C THR A 90 -1.75 1.70 -1.30
N ALA A 91 -1.20 2.01 -2.48
CA ALA A 91 -1.24 1.15 -3.66
C ALA A 91 0.21 0.81 -4.04
N ASP A 92 0.54 -0.48 -4.03
CA ASP A 92 1.88 -0.99 -4.25
C ASP A 92 1.90 -1.97 -5.41
N GLY A 93 2.53 -1.60 -6.52
CA GLY A 93 2.65 -2.47 -7.70
C GLY A 93 3.73 -3.55 -7.58
N GLY A 94 4.37 -3.68 -6.41
CA GLY A 94 5.54 -4.54 -6.22
C GLY A 94 6.76 -4.09 -7.04
N CYS A 95 7.79 -4.93 -7.10
CA CYS A 95 9.00 -4.66 -7.86
C CYS A 95 8.78 -4.92 -9.36
N VAL A 96 8.83 -3.89 -10.18
CA VAL A 96 8.80 -3.98 -11.63
C VAL A 96 10.24 -3.94 -12.16
N ARG A 97 10.60 -4.97 -12.94
CA ARG A 97 11.84 -4.96 -13.73
C ARG A 97 11.53 -4.47 -15.13
N HIS A 98 12.23 -3.44 -15.57
CA HIS A 98 12.16 -2.98 -16.94
C HIS A 98 13.56 -2.90 -17.54
N GLN A 99 13.63 -3.07 -18.86
CA GLN A 99 14.87 -2.81 -19.59
C GLN A 99 14.97 -1.30 -19.79
N GLY A 100 15.96 -0.68 -19.16
CA GLY A 100 16.27 0.71 -19.41
C GLY A 100 16.87 0.83 -20.79
N TYR A 101 16.23 1.57 -21.70
CA TYR A 101 16.93 2.05 -22.88
C TYR A 101 17.66 3.33 -22.46
N LEU A 102 18.99 3.30 -22.46
CA LEU A 102 19.79 4.53 -22.40
C LEU A 102 19.44 5.36 -23.63
N THR A 103 18.57 6.34 -23.48
CA THR A 103 18.39 7.38 -24.50
C THR A 103 19.54 8.36 -24.31
N GLU A 104 20.54 8.29 -25.19
CA GLU A 104 21.57 9.31 -25.30
C GLU A 104 20.88 10.64 -25.66
N TRP A 105 20.91 11.63 -24.75
CA TRP A 105 20.49 13.02 -25.00
C TRP A 105 21.70 13.89 -25.31
#